data_AF-A0A8T6SJN8-F1
#
_entry.id   AF-A0A8T6SJN8-F1
#
_cell.length_a   1.000
_cell.length_b   1.000
_cell.length_c   1.000
_cell.angle_alpha   90.00
_cell.angle_beta   90.00
_cell.angle_gamma   90.00
#
_symmetry.space_group_name_H-M   'P 1'
#
loop_
_entity.id
_entity.type
_entity.pdbx_description
1 polymer ?
#
loop_
_entity_poly.entity_id
_entity_poly.type
_entity_poly.pdbx_seq_one_letter_code
_entity_poly.pdbx_strand_id
1 'polypeptide(L)'
;MVISPSRRKDGTNALLLTPPDALPTFYGKHSFPRYIEEASKRAISFRTLKLPRIALDIDIVEDLVDFVKLNAKETNTHNFLLEIDISQKLSKW
;
A
#
# COMPACT_ATOMS: atom_id res chain seq x y z
N MET A 1 -11.06 12.23 -7.27
CA MET A 1 -9.92 11.50 -6.67
C MET A 1 -10.20 10.01 -6.65
N VAL A 2 -9.23 9.15 -6.96
CA VAL A 2 -9.29 7.71 -6.68
C VAL A 2 -8.15 7.37 -5.74
N ILE A 3 -8.42 6.62 -4.68
CA ILE A 3 -7.45 6.35 -3.62
C ILE A 3 -7.48 4.88 -3.20
N SER A 4 -6.31 4.30 -2.95
CA SER A 4 -6.16 2.95 -2.41
C SER A 4 -5.44 3.00 -1.06
N PRO A 5 -6.07 2.49 0.03
CA PRO A 5 -5.45 2.47 1.34
C PRO A 5 -4.34 1.42 1.44
N SER A 6 -3.44 1.59 2.41
CA SER A 6 -2.59 0.50 2.91
C SER A 6 -3.44 -0.61 3.53
N ARG A 7 -2.83 -1.78 3.78
CA ARG A 7 -3.49 -2.94 4.40
C ARG A 7 -4.13 -2.58 5.76
N ARG A 8 -3.46 -1.70 6.51
CA ARG A 8 -3.89 -1.20 7.83
C ARG A 8 -4.86 -0.03 7.76
N LYS A 9 -5.11 0.53 6.57
CA LYS A 9 -6.00 1.67 6.31
C LYS A 9 -5.63 2.97 7.03
N ASP A 10 -4.42 3.06 7.56
CA ASP A 10 -3.85 4.29 8.10
C ASP A 10 -3.00 5.03 7.06
N GLY A 11 -2.38 4.32 6.11
CA GLY A 11 -1.60 4.87 5.00
C GLY A 11 -2.31 4.81 3.65
N THR A 12 -1.68 5.39 2.62
CA THR A 12 -2.17 5.45 1.23
C THR A 12 -1.13 4.88 0.28
N ASN A 13 -1.48 3.81 -0.45
CA ASN A 13 -0.55 3.11 -1.34
C ASN A 13 -0.69 3.53 -2.79
N ALA A 14 -1.87 4.03 -3.18
CA ALA A 14 -2.07 4.64 -4.49
C ALA A 14 -3.02 5.83 -4.40
N LEU A 15 -2.71 6.86 -5.18
CA LEU A 15 -3.51 8.07 -5.28
C LEU A 15 -3.53 8.53 -6.75
N LEU A 16 -4.73 8.78 -7.25
CA LEU A 16 -4.98 9.41 -8.54
C LEU A 16 -5.77 10.70 -8.31
N LEU A 17 -5.16 11.81 -8.69
CA LEU A 17 -5.76 13.14 -8.68
C LEU A 17 -6.04 13.59 -10.12
N THR A 18 -7.17 14.26 -10.31
CA THR A 18 -7.55 14.85 -11.58
C THR A 18 -8.36 16.11 -11.28
N PRO A 19 -7.84 17.31 -11.57
CA PRO A 19 -6.47 17.59 -12.03
C PRO A 19 -5.40 17.19 -10.97
N PRO A 20 -4.10 17.07 -11.34
CA PRO A 20 -3.04 16.61 -10.43
C PRO A 20 -2.86 17.48 -9.17
N ASP A 21 -3.30 18.74 -9.22
CA ASP A 21 -3.26 19.73 -8.14
C ASP A 21 -4.59 19.89 -7.39
N ALA A 22 -5.57 19.00 -7.63
CA ALA A 22 -6.87 19.03 -6.96
C ALA A 22 -6.78 18.99 -5.42
N LEU A 23 -5.72 18.38 -4.87
CA LEU A 23 -5.41 18.34 -3.44
C LEU A 23 -3.90 18.39 -3.22
N PRO A 24 -3.41 19.02 -2.13
CA PRO A 24 -2.06 18.81 -1.66
C PRO A 24 -1.81 17.33 -1.34
N THR A 25 -0.58 16.86 -1.54
CA THR A 25 -0.22 15.49 -1.21
C THR A 25 0.18 15.36 0.26
N PHE A 26 -0.37 14.33 0.90
CA PHE A 26 -0.08 13.91 2.26
C PHE A 26 0.45 12.46 2.23
N TYR A 27 1.50 12.17 2.97
CA TYR A 27 2.10 10.84 3.05
C TYR A 27 2.40 10.47 4.50
N GLY A 28 2.63 9.17 4.72
CA GLY A 28 2.93 8.60 6.03
C GLY A 28 1.68 8.16 6.79
N LYS A 29 1.87 7.96 8.09
CA LYS A 29 0.80 7.46 8.97
C LYS A 29 -0.37 8.44 8.99
N HIS A 30 -1.58 7.90 8.93
CA HIS A 30 -2.84 8.65 8.85
C HIS A 30 -3.04 9.44 7.55
N SER A 31 -2.26 9.20 6.49
CA SER A 31 -2.48 9.87 5.20
C SER A 31 -3.84 9.55 4.59
N PHE A 32 -4.31 8.30 4.69
CA PHE A 32 -5.59 7.90 4.10
C PHE A 32 -6.79 8.62 4.71
N PRO A 33 -7.02 8.59 6.05
CA PRO A 33 -8.12 9.34 6.63
C PRO A 33 -8.00 10.85 6.36
N ARG A 34 -6.78 11.40 6.33
CA ARG A 34 -6.55 12.80 5.98
C ARG A 34 -7.01 13.14 4.56
N TYR A 35 -6.73 12.30 3.56
CA TYR A 35 -7.25 12.53 2.20
C TYR A 35 -8.78 12.50 2.13
N ILE A 36 -9.43 11.58 2.86
CA ILE A 36 -10.90 11.50 2.90
C ILE A 36 -11.50 12.76 3.51
N GLU A 37 -10.93 13.23 4.62
CA GLU A 37 -11.35 14.47 5.28
C GLU A 37 -11.17 15.69 4.36
N GLU A 38 -9.98 15.84 3.77
CA GLU A 38 -9.63 16.98 2.92
C GLU A 38 -10.41 17.01 1.60
N ALA A 39 -10.72 15.84 1.03
CA ALA A 39 -11.61 15.74 -0.13
C ALA A 39 -13.04 16.15 0.24
N SER A 40 -13.53 15.71 1.40
CA SER A 40 -14.88 16.03 1.88
C SER A 40 -15.05 17.53 2.15
N LYS A 41 -14.08 18.16 2.83
CA LYS A 41 -14.05 19.61 3.09
C LYS A 41 -14.10 20.46 1.82
N ARG A 42 -13.50 19.99 0.72
CA ARG A 42 -13.44 20.68 -0.58
C ARG A 42 -14.54 20.23 -1.55
N ALA A 43 -15.49 19.41 -1.10
CA ALA A 43 -16.53 18.81 -1.95
C ALA A 43 -15.98 18.06 -3.18
N ILE A 44 -14.79 17.45 -3.04
CA ILE A 44 -14.15 16.65 -4.08
C ILE A 44 -14.71 15.23 -4.03
N SER A 45 -15.36 14.81 -5.12
CA SER A 45 -15.80 13.41 -5.29
C SER A 45 -14.61 12.46 -5.25
N PHE A 46 -14.73 11.39 -4.45
CA PHE A 46 -13.70 10.37 -4.32
C PHE A 46 -14.24 8.95 -4.42
N ARG A 47 -13.38 8.03 -4.86
CA ARG A 47 -13.64 6.58 -4.83
C ARG A 47 -12.49 5.86 -4.14
N THR A 48 -12.83 5.00 -3.19
CA THR A 48 -11.85 4.14 -2.51
C THR A 48 -11.78 2.80 -3.23
N LEU A 49 -10.61 2.49 -3.78
CA LEU A 49 -10.34 1.23 -4.47
C LEU A 49 -9.51 0.32 -3.56
N LYS A 50 -10.10 -0.80 -3.12
CA LYS A 50 -9.43 -1.78 -2.25
C LYS A 50 -8.89 -2.93 -3.11
N LEU A 51 -7.61 -2.87 -3.46
CA LEU A 51 -6.95 -3.94 -4.22
C LEU A 51 -5.90 -4.61 -3.32
N PRO A 52 -6.01 -5.93 -3.04
CA PRO A 52 -5.08 -6.62 -2.14
C PRO A 52 -3.61 -6.44 -2.53
N ARG A 53 -3.30 -6.47 -3.84
CA ARG A 53 -1.93 -6.28 -4.35
C ARG A 53 -1.39 -4.86 -4.21
N ILE A 54 -2.26 -3.84 -4.25
CA ILE A 54 -1.83 -2.44 -4.05
C ILE A 54 -1.73 -2.13 -2.56
N ALA A 55 -2.62 -2.70 -1.75
CA ALA A 55 -2.67 -2.47 -0.31
C ALA A 55 -1.49 -3.09 0.45
N LEU A 56 -0.72 -3.99 -0.16
CA LEU A 56 0.44 -4.63 0.46
C LEU A 56 1.74 -3.88 0.11
N ASP A 57 2.01 -2.82 0.86
CA ASP A 57 3.34 -2.24 1.05
C ASP A 57 4.17 -3.09 2.02
N ILE A 58 5.49 -3.12 1.84
CA ILE A 58 6.42 -3.95 2.63
C ILE A 58 7.24 -3.03 3.54
N ASP A 59 6.78 -2.81 4.77
CA ASP A 59 7.45 -1.94 5.75
C ASP A 59 8.02 -2.72 6.94
N ILE A 60 7.32 -3.78 7.37
CA ILE A 60 7.74 -4.65 8.48
C ILE A 60 7.82 -6.11 8.07
N VAL A 61 8.43 -6.94 8.93
CA VAL A 61 8.70 -8.37 8.66
C VAL A 61 7.41 -9.13 8.34
N GLU A 62 6.31 -8.80 9.02
CA GLU A 62 4.99 -9.40 8.81
C GLU A 62 4.44 -9.12 7.40
N ASP A 63 4.75 -7.96 6.81
CA ASP A 63 4.34 -7.65 5.44
C ASP A 63 5.12 -8.52 4.44
N LEU A 64 6.40 -8.78 4.72
CA LEU A 64 7.24 -9.68 3.92
C LEU A 64 6.74 -11.13 4.01
N VAL A 65 6.33 -11.58 5.19
CA VAL A 65 5.69 -12.90 5.38
C VAL A 65 4.41 -12.99 4.54
N ASP A 66 3.57 -11.96 4.57
CA ASP A 66 2.35 -11.90 3.78
C ASP A 66 2.65 -11.92 2.27
N PHE A 67 3.69 -11.20 1.82
CA PHE A 67 4.12 -11.20 0.42
C PHE A 67 4.60 -12.57 -0.06
N VAL A 68 5.42 -13.27 0.73
CA VAL A 68 5.89 -14.63 0.38
C VAL A 68 4.72 -15.59 0.23
N LYS A 69 3.69 -15.50 1.09
CA LYS A 69 2.47 -16.32 1.00
C LYS A 69 1.66 -16.09 -0.28
N LEU A 70 1.77 -14.91 -0.91
CA LEU A 70 1.10 -14.65 -2.19
C LEU A 70 1.69 -15.46 -3.35
N ASN A 71 2.87 -16.05 -3.19
CA ASN A 71 3.51 -16.92 -4.18
C ASN A 71 3.60 -16.25 -5.57
N ALA A 72 4.04 -14.98 -5.57
CA ALA A 72 4.14 -14.13 -6.75
C ALA A 72 5.35 -14.50 -7.63
N LYS A 73 5.39 -15.76 -8.12
CA LYS A 73 6.50 -16.42 -8.83
C LYS A 73 7.06 -15.68 -10.04
N GLU A 74 6.34 -14.70 -10.56
CA GLU A 74 6.73 -13.92 -11.74
C GLU A 74 7.38 -12.57 -11.39
N THR A 75 7.65 -12.29 -10.11
CA THR A 75 8.25 -11.02 -9.69
C THR A 75 9.72 -11.18 -9.32
N ASN A 76 10.53 -10.18 -9.67
CA ASN A 76 11.95 -10.13 -9.30
C ASN A 76 12.15 -10.26 -7.79
N THR A 77 11.32 -9.58 -6.99
CA THR A 77 11.37 -9.67 -5.52
C THR A 77 11.14 -11.09 -5.04
N HIS A 78 10.12 -11.79 -5.54
CA HIS A 78 9.86 -13.17 -5.12
C HIS A 78 11.04 -14.10 -5.48
N ASN A 79 11.59 -13.97 -6.69
CA ASN A 79 12.74 -14.77 -7.12
C ASN A 79 13.97 -14.51 -6.25
N PHE A 80 14.26 -13.24 -5.96
CA PHE A 80 15.35 -12.86 -5.05
C PHE A 80 15.15 -13.44 -3.64
N LEU A 81 13.93 -13.39 -3.10
CA LEU A 81 13.63 -13.95 -1.77
C LEU A 81 13.83 -15.48 -1.72
N LEU A 82 13.56 -16.19 -2.82
CA LEU A 82 13.86 -17.62 -2.93
C LEU A 82 15.37 -17.87 -2.98
N GLU A 83 16.13 -17.09 -3.76
CA GLU A 83 17.58 -17.23 -3.90
C GLU A 83 18.32 -17.10 -2.56
N ILE A 84 17.82 -16.25 -1.66
CA ILE A 84 18.43 -16.03 -0.34
C ILE A 84 17.88 -16.95 0.77
N ASP A 85 17.04 -17.93 0.43
CA ASP A 85 16.32 -18.80 1.37
C ASP A 85 15.58 -17.98 2.46
N ILE A 86 14.64 -17.13 2.03
CA ILE A 86 13.89 -16.27 2.94
C ILE A 86 13.17 -17.06 4.05
N SER A 87 12.72 -18.29 3.75
CA SER A 87 12.03 -19.16 4.71
C SER A 87 12.90 -19.45 5.93
N GLN A 88 14.19 -19.75 5.72
CA GLN A 88 15.14 -19.97 6.82
C GLN A 88 15.46 -18.69 7.60
N LYS A 89 15.42 -17.52 6.95
CA LYS A 89 15.68 -16.24 7.60
C LYS A 89 14.49 -15.80 8.46
N LEU A 90 13.27 -15.99 7.98
CA LEU A 90 12.04 -15.65 8.69
C LEU A 90 11.80 -16.52 9.92
N SER A 91 12.31 -17.77 9.97
CA SER A 91 12.17 -18.63 11.15
C SER A 91 13.00 -18.19 12.36
N LYS A 92 13.87 -17.18 12.19
CA LYS A 92 14.73 -16.62 13.24
C LYS A 92 14.16 -15.34 13.87
N TRP A 93 12.99 -14.89 13.40
CA TRP A 93 12.23 -13.75 13.89
C TRP A 93 10.93 -14.24 14.52
#